data_AF-A0A3R7I2U0-F1
#
_entry.id   AF-A0A3R7I2U0-F1
#
_cell.length_a   1.000
_cell.length_b   1.000
_cell.length_c   1.000
_cell.angle_alpha   90.00
_cell.angle_beta   90.00
_cell.angle_gamma   90.00
#
_symmetry.space_group_name_H-M   'P 1'
#
loop_
_entity.id
_entity.type
_entity.pdbx_description
1 polymer ?
#
loop_
_entity_poly.entity_id
_entity_poly.type
_entity_poly.pdbx_seq_one_letter_code
_entity_poly.pdbx_strand_id
1 'polypeptide(L)'
;MAMPNAALAARIRTEILERPEHYDQGSWVSGDVLRPEEDLTAAAHCETTLCVAGYAAHFTGHIVLPIGYAVRPGEEQEHQIREVARTELGLTEAEAAWLFHGTRTCDEVLAALDQLADGAPRIDIAAAAAVQGV
;
A
#
# COMPACT_ATOMS: atom_id res chain seq x y z
N MET A 1 6.07 -2.83 20.50
CA MET A 1 5.29 -2.80 19.24
C MET A 1 5.65 -1.50 18.56
N ALA A 2 6.06 -1.53 17.29
CA ALA A 2 6.26 -0.29 16.53
C ALA A 2 4.92 0.43 16.40
N MET A 3 4.93 1.76 16.47
CA MET A 3 3.73 2.57 16.19
C MET A 3 3.48 2.58 14.68
N PRO A 4 2.22 2.62 14.23
CA PRO A 4 1.93 2.76 12.81
C PRO A 4 2.54 4.02 12.20
N ASN A 5 2.96 3.92 10.94
CA ASN A 5 3.58 5.04 10.22
C ASN A 5 2.50 5.94 9.60
N ALA A 6 2.00 6.88 10.40
CA ALA A 6 0.93 7.80 10.01
C ALA A 6 1.26 8.62 8.76
N ALA A 7 2.50 9.08 8.61
CA ALA A 7 2.92 9.87 7.45
C ALA A 7 2.90 9.05 6.15
N LEU A 8 3.34 7.78 6.22
CA LEU A 8 3.26 6.87 5.09
C LEU A 8 1.81 6.55 4.73
N ALA A 9 0.95 6.26 5.72
CA ALA A 9 -0.46 6.02 5.48
C ALA A 9 -1.17 7.22 4.83
N ALA A 10 -0.90 8.44 5.33
CA ALA A 10 -1.42 9.68 4.75
C ALA A 10 -1.00 9.87 3.29
N ARG A 11 0.28 9.61 2.99
CA ARG A 11 0.81 9.71 1.62
C ARG A 11 0.12 8.72 0.67
N ILE A 12 -0.04 7.46 1.09
CA ILE A 12 -0.74 6.44 0.29
C ILE A 12 -2.19 6.85 0.06
N ARG A 13 -2.88 7.33 1.09
CA ARG A 13 -4.26 7.82 0.99
C ARG A 13 -4.41 8.96 -0.02
N THR A 14 -3.53 9.95 0.03
CA THR A 14 -3.51 11.06 -0.95
C THR A 14 -3.38 10.55 -2.37
N GLU A 15 -2.48 9.59 -2.59
CA GLU A 15 -2.23 9.02 -3.93
C GLU A 15 -3.43 8.26 -4.49
N ILE A 16 -4.10 7.46 -3.66
CA ILE A 16 -5.33 6.75 -4.07
C ILE A 16 -6.46 7.76 -4.39
N LEU A 17 -6.58 8.85 -3.62
CA LEU A 17 -7.61 9.87 -3.84
C LEU A 17 -7.36 10.73 -5.08
N GLU A 18 -6.10 11.10 -5.32
CA GLU A 18 -5.73 11.96 -6.45
C GLU A 18 -5.62 11.18 -7.77
N ARG A 19 -5.38 9.87 -7.72
CA ARG A 19 -5.13 9.00 -8.89
C ARG A 19 -5.80 7.63 -8.72
N PRO A 20 -7.14 7.57 -8.60
CA PRO A 20 -7.85 6.32 -8.38
C PRO A 20 -7.61 5.27 -9.48
N GLU A 21 -7.26 5.70 -10.71
CA GLU A 21 -6.91 4.84 -11.83
C GLU A 21 -5.58 4.08 -11.65
N HIS A 22 -4.70 4.55 -10.78
CA HIS A 22 -3.44 3.87 -10.44
C HIS A 22 -3.60 2.88 -9.28
N TYR A 23 -4.78 2.81 -8.64
CA TYR A 23 -5.03 1.94 -7.51
C TYR A 23 -5.82 0.69 -7.92
N ASP A 24 -5.26 -0.49 -7.66
CA ASP A 24 -6.00 -1.76 -7.74
C ASP A 24 -5.54 -2.72 -6.64
N GLN A 25 -6.47 -3.13 -5.79
CA GLN A 25 -6.22 -4.07 -4.71
C GLN A 25 -6.12 -5.53 -5.20
N GLY A 26 -6.57 -5.82 -6.43
CA GLY A 26 -6.59 -7.15 -7.05
C GLY A 26 -5.41 -7.46 -7.98
N SER A 27 -4.72 -6.44 -8.51
CA SER A 27 -3.66 -6.58 -9.52
C SER A 27 -2.25 -6.72 -8.91
N TRP A 28 -2.07 -7.76 -8.08
CA TRP A 28 -0.77 -8.03 -7.41
C TRP A 28 0.36 -8.44 -8.37
N VAL A 29 0.00 -8.87 -9.58
CA VAL A 29 0.82 -9.77 -10.40
C VAL A 29 1.16 -9.18 -11.77
N SER A 30 0.43 -8.18 -12.23
CA SER A 30 0.62 -7.52 -13.52
C SER A 30 1.20 -6.13 -13.32
N GLY A 31 2.46 -5.96 -13.71
CA GLY A 31 3.16 -4.67 -13.68
C GLY A 31 4.64 -4.83 -14.02
N ASP A 32 5.24 -3.73 -14.49
CA ASP A 32 6.68 -3.62 -14.68
C ASP A 32 7.42 -3.44 -13.35
N VAL A 33 8.75 -3.64 -13.38
CA VAL A 33 9.62 -3.27 -12.27
C VAL A 33 9.48 -1.77 -12.02
N LEU A 34 9.13 -1.38 -10.79
CA LEU A 34 8.99 0.02 -10.39
C LEU A 34 10.10 0.38 -9.41
N ARG A 35 11.00 1.28 -9.82
CA ARG A 35 12.12 1.75 -9.02
C ARG A 35 11.70 2.89 -8.08
N PRO A 36 12.42 3.11 -6.97
CA PRO A 36 12.13 4.18 -6.01
C PRO A 36 12.10 5.59 -6.60
N GLU A 37 12.95 5.85 -7.59
CA GLU A 37 13.12 7.16 -8.23
C GLU A 37 12.11 7.44 -9.34
N GLU A 38 11.31 6.44 -9.73
CA GLU A 38 10.34 6.59 -10.80
C GLU A 38 9.16 7.46 -10.35
N ASP A 39 8.76 8.36 -11.24
CA ASP A 39 7.66 9.29 -11.02
C ASP A 39 6.35 8.59 -11.38
N LEU A 40 5.55 8.25 -10.37
CA LEU A 40 4.22 7.64 -10.55
C LEU A 40 3.24 8.51 -11.36
N THR A 41 3.57 9.78 -11.63
CA THR A 41 2.77 10.66 -12.48
C THR A 41 3.13 10.58 -13.97
N ALA A 42 4.22 9.88 -14.32
CA ALA A 42 4.63 9.72 -15.71
C ALA A 42 3.68 8.78 -16.45
N ALA A 43 3.31 9.15 -17.68
CA ALA A 43 2.38 8.40 -18.54
C ALA A 43 2.85 6.96 -18.90
N ALA A 44 4.08 6.58 -18.55
CA ALA A 44 4.57 5.21 -18.71
C ALA A 44 4.03 4.25 -17.64
N HIS A 45 3.45 4.75 -16.55
CA HIS A 45 2.92 3.95 -15.44
C HIS A 45 1.43 3.68 -15.50
N CYS A 46 0.76 4.07 -16.60
CA CYS A 46 -0.68 3.92 -16.81
C CYS A 46 -1.18 2.45 -16.78
N GLU A 47 -0.28 1.47 -16.65
CA GLU A 47 -0.61 0.04 -16.54
C GLU A 47 -0.14 -0.60 -15.22
N THR A 48 0.64 0.12 -14.40
CA THR A 48 1.04 -0.32 -13.06
C THR A 48 0.01 0.10 -12.04
N THR A 49 -1.02 -0.71 -11.88
CA THR A 49 -1.96 -0.57 -10.77
C THR A 49 -1.29 -1.00 -9.46
N LEU A 50 -1.19 -0.10 -8.49
CA LEU A 50 -0.57 -0.32 -7.18
C LEU A 50 -1.63 -0.54 -6.10
N CYS A 51 -1.54 -1.66 -5.40
CA CYS A 51 -2.24 -1.83 -4.12
C CYS A 51 -1.53 -1.05 -3.00
N VAL A 52 -2.14 -0.96 -1.81
CA VAL A 52 -1.53 -0.30 -0.64
C VAL A 52 -0.11 -0.82 -0.35
N ALA A 53 0.13 -2.13 -0.51
CA ALA A 53 1.46 -2.70 -0.28
C ALA A 53 2.49 -2.24 -1.33
N GLY A 54 2.05 -2.09 -2.59
CA GLY A 54 2.82 -1.51 -3.68
C GLY A 54 3.30 -0.10 -3.38
N TYR A 55 2.36 0.78 -3.02
CA TYR A 55 2.67 2.15 -2.64
C TYR A 55 3.60 2.21 -1.41
N ALA A 56 3.35 1.40 -0.38
CA ALA A 56 4.19 1.39 0.81
C ALA A 56 5.65 1.00 0.51
N ALA A 57 5.86 -0.04 -0.29
CA ALA A 57 7.20 -0.47 -0.69
C ALA A 57 7.90 0.60 -1.54
N HIS A 58 7.23 1.16 -2.55
CA HIS A 58 7.79 2.20 -3.41
C HIS A 58 8.16 3.47 -2.62
N PHE A 59 7.26 3.98 -1.78
CA PHE A 59 7.51 5.20 -1.01
C PHE A 59 8.56 5.07 0.09
N THR A 60 8.92 3.83 0.47
CA THR A 60 9.97 3.55 1.45
C THR A 60 11.31 3.22 0.79
N GLY A 61 11.39 3.39 -0.53
CA GLY A 61 12.63 3.28 -1.28
C GLY A 61 12.95 1.85 -1.75
N HIS A 62 11.96 0.97 -1.83
CA HIS A 62 12.14 -0.36 -2.42
C HIS A 62 11.88 -0.33 -3.92
N ILE A 63 12.63 -1.13 -4.66
CA ILE A 63 12.31 -1.52 -6.02
C ILE A 63 11.19 -2.56 -5.91
N VAL A 64 10.03 -2.24 -6.47
CA VAL A 64 8.89 -3.17 -6.56
C VAL A 64 9.10 -4.04 -7.80
N LEU A 65 9.11 -5.34 -7.59
CA LEU A 65 9.27 -6.33 -8.65
C LEU A 65 7.88 -6.86 -9.06
N PRO A 66 7.76 -7.45 -10.26
CA PRO A 66 6.60 -8.23 -10.63
C PRO A 66 6.28 -9.30 -9.58
N ILE A 67 5.10 -9.91 -9.66
CA ILE A 67 4.67 -11.05 -8.81
C ILE A 67 4.67 -10.78 -7.29
N GLY A 68 4.67 -9.50 -6.86
CA GLY A 68 4.45 -9.10 -5.48
C GLY A 68 5.68 -9.17 -4.58
N TYR A 69 6.88 -8.97 -5.15
CA TYR A 69 8.13 -8.88 -4.38
C TYR A 69 8.69 -7.46 -4.38
N ALA A 70 9.58 -7.18 -3.45
CA ALA A 70 10.30 -5.93 -3.36
C ALA A 70 11.73 -6.19 -2.88
N VAL A 71 12.67 -5.36 -3.33
CA VAL A 71 14.08 -5.40 -2.94
C VAL A 71 14.58 -4.00 -2.67
N ARG A 72 15.42 -3.84 -1.63
CA ARG A 72 16.05 -2.55 -1.38
C ARG A 72 17.26 -2.38 -2.31
N PRO A 73 17.48 -1.19 -2.89
CA PRO A 73 18.68 -0.94 -3.70
C PRO A 73 19.97 -1.31 -2.96
N GLY A 74 20.77 -2.20 -3.57
CA GLY A 74 22.03 -2.68 -2.99
C GLY A 74 21.89 -3.92 -2.08
N GLU A 75 20.67 -4.42 -1.87
CA GLU A 75 20.43 -5.70 -1.22
C GLU A 75 20.20 -6.80 -2.26
N GLU A 76 20.63 -8.04 -1.95
CA GLU A 76 20.41 -9.20 -2.81
C GLU A 76 19.14 -9.97 -2.46
N GLN A 77 18.57 -9.70 -1.27
CA GLN A 77 17.41 -10.44 -0.76
C GLN A 77 16.10 -9.79 -1.21
N GLU A 78 15.27 -10.57 -1.88
CA GLU A 78 13.89 -10.20 -2.20
C GLU A 78 12.97 -10.52 -1.02
N HIS A 79 12.01 -9.63 -0.77
CA HIS A 79 11.00 -9.78 0.26
C HIS A 79 9.60 -9.72 -0.35
N GLN A 80 8.67 -10.45 0.25
CA GLN A 80 7.26 -10.34 -0.10
C GLN A 80 6.79 -8.91 0.17
N ILE A 81 6.14 -8.28 -0.80
CA ILE A 81 5.73 -6.87 -0.70
C ILE A 81 4.78 -6.63 0.47
N ARG A 82 3.96 -7.63 0.83
CA ARG A 82 3.09 -7.62 2.01
C ARG A 82 3.89 -7.50 3.30
N GLU A 83 5.01 -8.19 3.41
CA GLU A 83 5.84 -8.19 4.61
C GLU A 83 6.60 -6.87 4.76
N VAL A 84 7.12 -6.34 3.65
CA VAL A 84 7.71 -5.00 3.59
C VAL A 84 6.67 -3.96 4.03
N ALA A 85 5.52 -3.91 3.36
CA ALA A 85 4.46 -2.95 3.67
C ALA A 85 3.94 -3.07 5.11
N ARG A 86 3.74 -4.28 5.63
CA ARG A 86 3.37 -4.52 7.02
C ARG A 86 4.38 -3.88 7.97
N THR A 87 5.66 -4.10 7.71
CA THR A 87 6.76 -3.61 8.56
C THR A 87 6.84 -2.09 8.50
N GLU A 88 6.83 -1.52 7.29
CA GLU A 88 6.96 -0.08 7.06
C GLU A 88 5.74 0.73 7.55
N LEU A 89 4.54 0.14 7.48
CA LEU A 89 3.31 0.73 8.03
C LEU A 89 3.12 0.47 9.53
N GLY A 90 3.93 -0.41 10.14
CA GLY A 90 3.82 -0.75 11.57
C GLY A 90 2.59 -1.59 11.93
N LEU A 91 2.10 -2.42 11.02
CA LEU A 91 0.88 -3.21 11.17
C LEU A 91 1.14 -4.56 11.86
N THR A 92 0.12 -5.08 12.56
CA THR A 92 0.07 -6.51 12.87
C THR A 92 -0.16 -7.34 11.61
N GLU A 93 0.08 -8.64 11.72
CA GLU A 93 -0.25 -9.61 10.66
C GLU A 93 -1.74 -9.62 10.32
N ALA A 94 -2.63 -9.52 11.31
CA ALA A 94 -4.07 -9.51 11.09
C ALA A 94 -4.53 -8.22 10.36
N GLU A 95 -3.99 -7.07 10.75
CA GLU A 95 -4.26 -5.79 10.09
C GLU A 95 -3.76 -5.77 8.66
N ALA A 96 -2.54 -6.26 8.42
CA ALA A 96 -1.98 -6.39 7.08
C ALA A 96 -2.77 -7.39 6.22
N ALA A 97 -3.17 -8.54 6.78
CA ALA A 97 -3.95 -9.54 6.07
C ALA A 97 -5.32 -8.98 5.63
N TRP A 98 -5.96 -8.15 6.46
CA TRP A 98 -7.22 -7.50 6.12
C TRP A 98 -7.02 -6.37 5.11
N LEU A 99 -6.11 -5.42 5.39
CA LEU A 99 -5.89 -4.23 4.56
C LEU A 99 -5.39 -4.59 3.16
N PHE A 100 -4.57 -5.63 3.05
CA PHE A 100 -4.02 -6.08 1.77
C PHE A 100 -4.90 -7.10 1.05
N HIS A 101 -6.10 -7.40 1.55
CA HIS A 101 -6.95 -8.39 0.92
C HIS A 101 -7.55 -7.86 -0.40
N GLY A 102 -7.44 -8.62 -1.50
CA GLY A 102 -7.91 -8.19 -2.83
C GLY A 102 -9.43 -8.02 -2.99
N THR A 103 -10.20 -8.33 -1.95
CA THR A 103 -11.67 -8.13 -1.93
C THR A 103 -12.09 -6.89 -1.14
N ARG A 104 -11.14 -6.12 -0.59
CA ARG A 104 -11.45 -4.84 0.06
C ARG A 104 -11.84 -3.81 -0.99
N THR A 105 -12.87 -3.02 -0.73
CA THR A 105 -13.23 -1.91 -1.59
C THR A 105 -12.25 -0.75 -1.40
N CYS A 106 -12.23 0.18 -2.37
CA CYS A 106 -11.44 1.41 -2.25
C CYS A 106 -11.82 2.20 -0.99
N ASP A 107 -13.12 2.33 -0.70
CA ASP A 107 -13.62 3.05 0.47
C ASP A 107 -13.20 2.40 1.80
N GLU A 108 -13.27 1.07 1.90
CA GLU A 108 -12.82 0.34 3.09
C GLU A 108 -11.31 0.58 3.33
N VAL A 109 -10.52 0.58 2.26
CA VAL A 109 -9.07 0.82 2.32
C VAL A 109 -8.76 2.26 2.69
N LEU A 110 -9.43 3.23 2.07
CA LEU A 110 -9.27 4.65 2.39
C LEU A 110 -9.64 4.94 3.84
N ALA A 111 -10.73 4.35 4.36
CA ALA A 111 -11.13 4.49 5.75
C ALA A 111 -10.09 3.93 6.72
N ALA A 112 -9.48 2.79 6.40
CA ALA A 112 -8.40 2.25 7.22
C ALA A 112 -7.12 3.10 7.16
N LEU A 113 -6.76 3.62 5.99
CA LEU A 113 -5.63 4.55 5.83
C LEU A 113 -5.87 5.88 6.56
N ASP A 114 -7.10 6.37 6.60
CA ASP A 114 -7.51 7.57 7.33
C ASP A 114 -7.23 7.41 8.84
N GLN A 115 -7.66 6.28 9.44
CA GLN A 115 -7.37 5.98 10.84
C GLN A 115 -5.87 5.97 11.13
N LEU A 116 -5.08 5.32 10.27
CA LEU A 116 -3.62 5.28 10.42
C LEU A 116 -2.97 6.65 10.25
N ALA A 117 -3.44 7.45 9.28
CA ALA A 117 -2.97 8.80 9.03
C ALA A 117 -3.26 9.74 10.20
N ASP A 118 -4.38 9.56 10.89
CA ASP A 118 -4.77 10.27 12.11
C ASP A 118 -4.01 9.79 13.36
N GLY A 119 -3.09 8.83 13.21
CA GLY A 119 -2.24 8.32 14.28
C GLY A 119 -2.92 7.28 15.16
N ALA A 120 -3.99 6.62 14.68
CA ALA A 120 -4.57 5.49 15.40
C ALA A 120 -3.51 4.40 15.61
N PRO A 121 -3.40 3.82 16.82
CA PRO A 121 -2.40 2.79 17.11
C PRO A 121 -2.71 1.45 16.43
N ARG A 122 -3.95 1.26 15.97
CA ARG A 122 -4.48 0.07 15.31
C ARG A 122 -5.62 0.44 14.36
N ILE A 123 -5.84 -0.39 13.34
CA ILE A 123 -7.02 -0.30 12.47
C ILE A 123 -8.23 -0.89 13.20
N ASP A 124 -9.28 -0.11 13.36
CA ASP A 124 -10.62 -0.62 13.65
C ASP A 124 -11.22 -1.19 12.35
N ILE A 125 -11.00 -2.48 12.15
CA ILE A 125 -11.44 -3.24 10.99
C ILE A 125 -12.97 -3.20 10.84
N ALA A 126 -13.72 -3.24 11.94
CA ALA A 126 -15.17 -3.22 11.88
C ALA A 126 -15.70 -1.86 11.43
N ALA A 127 -15.11 -0.77 11.94
CA ALA A 127 -15.43 0.58 11.50
C ALA A 127 -15.07 0.81 10.03
N ALA A 128 -13.89 0.34 9.59
CA ALA A 128 -13.45 0.47 8.20
C ALA A 128 -14.34 -0.34 7.23
N ALA A 129 -14.77 -1.55 7.62
CA ALA A 129 -15.66 -2.39 6.82
C ALA A 129 -17.12 -1.91 6.79
N ALA A 130 -17.52 -1.04 7.72
CA ALA A 130 -18.89 -0.52 7.81
C ALA A 130 -19.14 0.68 6.88
N VAL A 131 -18.10 1.22 6.23
CA VAL A 131 -18.22 2.34 5.30
C VAL A 131 -18.96 1.86 4.05
N GLN A 132 -20.17 2.40 3.83
CA GLN A 132 -20.93 2.16 2.61
C GLN A 132 -20.63 3.28 1.63
N GLY A 133 -20.24 2.91 0.41
CA GLY A 133 -19.89 3.84 -0.66
C GLY A 133 -20.97 4.90 -0.88
N VAL A 134 -20.52 6.15 -1.01
CA VAL A 134 -21.37 7.32 -1.28
C VAL A 134 -21.86 7.29 -2.72
#